data_AF-A0A9X4DKE1-F1
#
_entry.id   AF-A0A9X4DKE1-F1
#
_cell.length_a   1.000
_cell.length_b   1.000
_cell.length_c   1.000
_cell.angle_alpha   90.00
_cell.angle_beta   90.00
_cell.angle_gamma   90.00
#
_symmetry.space_group_name_H-M   'P 1'
#
loop_
_entity.id
_entity.type
_entity.pdbx_description
1 polymer ?
#
loop_
_entity_poly.entity_id
_entity_poly.type
_entity_poly.pdbx_seq_one_letter_code
_entity_poly.pdbx_strand_id
1 'polypeptide(L)'
;WVQASGPPDRQVVLFDYTTSRAQEVPLRLLQGYRGYVMTDDYAGYNALALQPGIERLACMVHARRKFVEAQKVQPKGKTGRADVALTMINKLYDIERDLKEVSDE
;
A
#
# COMPACT_ATOMS: atom_id res chain seq x y z
N TRP A 1 -16.01 5.00 -2.15
CA TRP A 1 -14.83 4.23 -2.56
C TRP A 1 -14.45 4.71 -3.95
N VAL A 2 -13.21 5.13 -4.14
CA VAL A 2 -12.71 5.58 -5.45
C VAL A 2 -11.94 4.43 -6.06
N GLN A 3 -12.28 4.07 -7.30
CA GLN A 3 -11.54 3.12 -8.11
C GLN A 3 -11.03 3.85 -9.35
N ALA A 4 -9.75 3.63 -9.67
CA ALA A 4 -9.15 4.13 -10.89
C ALA A 4 -8.64 2.93 -11.70
N SER A 5 -8.94 2.93 -13.00
CA SER A 5 -8.47 1.91 -13.94
C SER A 5 -8.35 2.49 -15.34
N GLY A 6 -8.07 1.63 -16.33
CA GLY A 6 -7.90 2.03 -17.72
C GLY A 6 -6.44 2.27 -18.10
N PRO A 7 -6.15 2.30 -19.41
CA PRO A 7 -4.79 2.55 -19.90
C PRO A 7 -4.37 4.00 -19.64
N PRO A 8 -3.06 4.32 -19.71
CA PRO A 8 -2.53 5.65 -19.41
C PRO A 8 -3.18 6.80 -20.20
N ASP A 9 -3.61 6.54 -21.42
CA ASP A 9 -4.28 7.49 -22.32
C ASP A 9 -5.79 7.61 -22.09
N ARG A 10 -6.40 6.69 -21.33
CA ARG A 10 -7.84 6.65 -21.08
C ARG A 10 -8.16 6.16 -19.68
N GLN A 11 -7.91 7.02 -18.70
CA GLN A 11 -8.25 6.75 -17.31
C GLN A 11 -9.76 6.74 -17.08
N VAL A 12 -10.23 5.78 -16.30
CA VAL A 12 -11.59 5.68 -15.78
C VAL A 12 -11.52 5.84 -14.27
N VAL A 13 -12.26 6.82 -13.74
CA VAL A 13 -12.42 7.02 -12.30
C VAL A 13 -13.87 6.77 -11.94
N LEU A 14 -14.12 5.79 -11.07
CA LEU A 14 -15.44 5.45 -10.56
C LEU A 14 -15.53 5.80 -9.07
N PHE A 15 -16.61 6.47 -8.70
CA PHE A 15 -16.96 6.73 -7.30
C PHE A 15 -18.18 5.91 -6.90
N ASP A 16 -17.97 4.88 -6.08
CA ASP A 16 -19.03 4.09 -5.44
C ASP A 16 -19.33 4.69 -4.06
N TYR A 17 -20.45 5.41 -3.95
CA TYR A 17 -20.91 5.96 -2.67
C TYR A 17 -21.51 4.85 -1.79
N THR A 18 -21.10 4.84 -0.53
CA THR A 18 -21.70 4.00 0.51
C THR A 18 -21.56 4.70 1.86
N THR A 19 -22.50 4.43 2.76
CA THR A 19 -22.49 4.91 4.14
C THR A 19 -21.56 4.10 5.04
N SER A 20 -21.04 2.96 4.55
CA SER A 20 -20.15 2.06 5.29
C SER A 20 -18.74 2.04 4.71
N ARG A 21 -17.76 1.84 5.59
CA ARG A 21 -16.38 1.52 5.24
C ARG A 21 -15.97 0.10 5.65
N ALA A 22 -16.91 -0.68 6.19
CA ALA A 22 -16.63 -2.02 6.70
C ALA A 22 -16.41 -3.04 5.58
N GLN A 23 -15.99 -4.23 5.98
CA GLN A 23 -15.42 -5.26 5.11
C GLN A 23 -16.35 -5.75 3.99
N GLU A 24 -17.67 -5.60 4.16
CA GLU A 24 -18.65 -5.93 3.14
C GLU A 24 -18.47 -5.14 1.84
N VAL A 25 -17.93 -3.92 1.93
CA VAL A 25 -17.74 -3.07 0.76
C VAL A 25 -16.60 -3.56 -0.15
N PRO A 26 -15.35 -3.74 0.32
CA PRO A 26 -14.28 -4.25 -0.52
C PRO A 26 -14.55 -5.68 -1.01
N LEU A 27 -15.24 -6.51 -0.22
CA LEU A 27 -15.67 -7.85 -0.66
C LEU A 27 -16.63 -7.79 -1.86
N ARG A 28 -17.60 -6.87 -1.84
CA ARG A 28 -18.52 -6.63 -2.98
C ARG A 28 -17.77 -6.05 -4.18
N LEU A 29 -16.95 -5.03 -3.95
CA LEU A 29 -16.26 -4.29 -5.02
C LEU A 29 -15.23 -5.14 -5.77
N LEU A 30 -14.60 -6.11 -5.10
CA LEU A 30 -13.57 -6.98 -5.65
C LEU A 30 -14.06 -8.43 -5.78
N GLN A 31 -15.37 -8.63 -5.87
CA GLN A 31 -15.96 -9.95 -6.04
C GLN A 31 -15.38 -10.64 -7.29
N GLY A 32 -14.85 -11.86 -7.11
CA GLY A 32 -14.26 -12.65 -8.18
C GLY A 32 -12.85 -12.22 -8.62
N TYR A 33 -12.30 -11.14 -8.07
CA TYR A 33 -10.91 -10.77 -8.29
C TYR A 33 -9.97 -11.85 -7.76
N ARG A 34 -8.86 -12.08 -8.46
CA ARG A 34 -7.77 -12.97 -8.07
C ARG A 34 -6.45 -12.30 -8.42
N GLY A 35 -5.45 -12.41 -7.55
CA GLY A 35 -4.16 -11.75 -7.72
C GLY A 35 -3.72 -11.00 -6.47
N TYR A 36 -2.86 -10.00 -6.67
CA TYR A 36 -2.24 -9.25 -5.58
C TYR A 36 -3.10 -8.06 -5.16
N VAL A 37 -3.37 -7.94 -3.86
CA VAL A 37 -4.04 -6.77 -3.29
C VAL A 37 -3.12 -6.09 -2.29
N MET A 38 -2.58 -4.93 -2.67
CA MET A 38 -1.78 -4.10 -1.77
C MET A 38 -2.68 -3.16 -0.97
N THR A 39 -2.56 -3.17 0.35
CA THR A 39 -3.35 -2.33 1.26
C THR A 39 -2.47 -1.56 2.23
N ASP A 40 -3.01 -0.50 2.82
CA ASP A 40 -2.41 0.24 3.93
C ASP A 40 -2.59 -0.45 5.31
N ASP A 41 -2.98 -1.74 5.29
CA ASP A 41 -3.39 -2.53 6.45
C ASP A 41 -4.69 -2.02 7.12
N TYR A 42 -5.53 -1.30 6.39
CA TYR A 42 -6.88 -1.01 6.88
C TYR A 42 -7.67 -2.31 7.08
N ALA A 43 -8.10 -2.55 8.32
CA ALA A 43 -8.79 -3.77 8.74
C ALA A 43 -10.04 -4.15 7.91
N GLY A 44 -10.66 -3.20 7.22
CA GLY A 44 -11.77 -3.48 6.29
C GLY A 44 -11.38 -4.43 5.15
N TYR A 45 -10.10 -4.54 4.80
CA TYR A 45 -9.61 -5.46 3.77
C TYR A 45 -9.26 -6.86 4.31
N ASN A 46 -9.31 -7.09 5.62
CA ASN A 46 -8.86 -8.36 6.20
C ASN A 46 -9.66 -9.56 5.68
N ALA A 47 -10.98 -9.45 5.57
CA ALA A 47 -11.80 -10.52 5.02
C ALA A 47 -11.56 -10.79 3.53
N LEU A 48 -11.18 -9.75 2.76
CA LEU A 48 -10.80 -9.89 1.36
C LEU A 48 -9.50 -10.69 1.21
N ALA A 49 -8.52 -10.44 2.09
CA ALA A 49 -7.25 -11.16 2.10
C ALA A 49 -7.37 -12.66 2.42
N LEU A 50 -8.50 -13.09 2.98
CA LEU A 50 -8.81 -14.50 3.26
C LEU A 50 -9.52 -15.19 2.08
N GLN A 51 -9.86 -14.47 1.02
CA GLN A 51 -10.54 -15.05 -0.14
C GLN A 51 -9.57 -15.91 -0.98
N PRO A 52 -10.01 -17.07 -1.49
CA PRO A 52 -9.16 -17.93 -2.32
C PRO A 52 -8.61 -17.22 -3.56
N GLY A 53 -7.29 -17.32 -3.76
CA GLY A 53 -6.62 -16.72 -4.91
C GLY A 53 -6.30 -15.23 -4.78
N ILE A 54 -6.46 -14.66 -3.59
CA ILE A 54 -5.95 -13.34 -3.23
C ILE A 54 -4.61 -13.51 -2.50
N GLU A 55 -3.59 -12.80 -2.96
CA GLU A 55 -2.32 -12.63 -2.24
C GLU A 55 -2.27 -11.21 -1.66
N ARG A 56 -2.12 -11.10 -0.34
CA ARG A 56 -2.13 -9.78 0.32
C ARG A 56 -0.72 -9.19 0.33
N LEU A 57 -0.61 -7.96 -0.17
CA LEU A 57 0.60 -7.16 -0.05
C LEU A 57 0.42 -6.02 0.96
N ALA A 58 1.51 -5.62 1.62
CA ALA A 58 1.54 -4.49 2.52
C ALA A 58 2.15 -3.27 1.84
N CYS A 59 1.50 -2.10 1.97
CA CYS A 59 2.00 -0.87 1.37
C CYS A 59 3.25 -0.36 2.11
N MET A 60 4.39 -0.34 1.41
CA MET A 60 5.67 0.08 2.00
C MET A 60 5.69 1.55 2.43
N VAL A 61 4.94 2.43 1.73
CA VAL A 61 4.80 3.85 2.13
C VAL A 61 4.12 3.98 3.50
N HIS A 62 3.10 3.14 3.78
CA HIS A 62 2.41 3.14 5.06
C HIS A 62 3.27 2.56 6.19
N ALA A 63 4.04 1.50 5.91
CA ALA A 63 5.03 0.96 6.84
C ALA A 63 6.09 2.03 7.19
N ARG A 64 6.67 2.70 6.17
CA ARG A 64 7.64 3.79 6.35
C ARG A 64 7.11 4.91 7.25
N ARG A 65 5.84 5.32 7.08
CA ARG A 65 5.22 6.38 7.90
C ARG A 65 5.29 6.05 9.40
N LYS A 66 5.09 4.78 9.79
CA LYS A 66 5.20 4.37 11.20
C LYS A 66 6.61 4.51 11.75
N PHE A 67 7.64 4.23 10.95
CA PHE A 67 9.02 4.48 11.35
C PHE A 67 9.36 5.96 11.45
N VAL A 68 8.79 6.80 10.59
CA VAL A 68 8.91 8.27 10.71
C VAL A 68 8.29 8.76 12.02
N GLU A 69 7.09 8.30 12.38
CA GLU A 69 6.48 8.66 13.66
C GLU A 69 7.30 8.16 14.86
N ALA A 70 7.86 6.96 14.77
CA ALA A 70 8.75 6.43 15.81
C ALA A 70 10.05 7.25 15.94
N GLN A 71 10.62 7.71 14.83
CA GLN A 71 11.81 8.56 14.82
C GLN A 71 11.56 9.89 15.53
N LYS A 72 10.37 10.50 15.35
CA LYS A 72 10.01 11.77 16.00
C LYS A 72 9.99 11.70 17.52
N VAL A 73 9.63 10.55 18.09
CA VAL A 73 9.54 10.35 19.54
C VAL A 73 10.80 9.73 20.14
N GLN A 74 11.79 9.35 19.32
CA GLN A 74 13.05 8.81 19.83
C GLN A 74 13.93 9.92 20.45
N PRO A 75 14.80 9.59 21.41
CA PRO A 75 15.78 10.53 21.97
C PRO A 75 16.70 11.14 20.89
N LYS A 76 16.84 12.46 20.90
CA LYS A 76 17.71 13.18 19.94
C LYS A 76 19.19 12.86 20.16
N GLY A 77 19.97 12.92 19.08
CA GLY A 77 21.44 12.80 19.13
C GLY A 77 21.98 11.37 19.13
N LYS A 78 21.14 10.36 18.93
CA LYS A 78 21.55 8.95 18.78
C LYS A 78 20.81 8.30 17.63
N THR A 79 21.50 7.44 16.89
CA THR A 79 20.87 6.56 15.90
C THR A 79 20.10 5.46 16.62
N GLY A 80 18.78 5.42 16.40
CA GLY A 80 17.89 4.38 16.91
C GLY A 80 17.39 3.43 15.82
N ARG A 81 16.54 2.48 16.22
CA ARG A 81 15.98 1.47 15.30
C ARG A 81 15.14 2.09 14.18
N ALA A 82 14.46 3.20 14.46
CA ALA A 82 13.69 3.93 13.46
C ALA A 82 14.61 4.49 12.35
N ASP A 83 15.77 5.06 12.70
CA ASP A 83 16.74 5.55 11.71
C ASP A 83 17.30 4.42 10.84
N VAL A 84 17.60 3.27 11.45
CA VAL A 84 18.11 2.10 10.73
C VAL A 84 17.07 1.62 9.73
N ALA A 85 15.81 1.48 10.14
CA ALA A 85 14.73 1.07 9.26
C ALA A 85 14.50 2.08 8.11
N LEU A 86 14.48 3.38 8.42
CA LEU A 86 14.33 4.42 7.39
C LEU A 86 15.51 4.44 6.41
N THR A 87 16.73 4.22 6.89
CA THR A 87 17.91 4.09 6.03
C THR A 87 17.80 2.89 5.09
N MET A 88 17.34 1.73 5.59
CA MET A 88 17.12 0.54 4.77
C MET A 88 16.02 0.76 3.72
N ILE A 89 14.90 1.38 4.10
CA ILE A 89 13.81 1.69 3.17
C ILE A 89 14.28 2.68 2.09
N ASN A 90 15.07 3.70 2.45
CA ASN A 90 15.60 4.64 1.47
C ASN A 90 16.50 3.96 0.43
N LYS A 91 17.28 2.93 0.81
CA LYS A 91 18.07 2.15 -0.16
C LYS A 91 17.18 1.44 -1.21
N LEU A 92 15.99 0.99 -0.82
CA LEU A 92 15.03 0.42 -1.77
C LEU A 92 14.49 1.50 -2.73
N TYR A 93 14.17 2.69 -2.22
CA TYR A 93 13.74 3.81 -3.05
C TYR A 93 14.85 4.33 -3.98
N ASP A 94 16.12 4.18 -3.60
CA ASP A 94 17.25 4.47 -4.47
C ASP A 94 17.27 3.50 -5.65
N ILE A 95 17.12 2.20 -5.40
CA ILE A 95 17.00 1.19 -6.46
C ILE A 95 15.79 1.47 -7.36
N GLU A 96 14.61 1.75 -6.80
CA GLU A 96 13.40 2.08 -7.57
C GLU A 96 13.62 3.32 -8.46
N ARG A 97 14.35 4.32 -7.97
CA ARG A 97 14.66 5.53 -8.74
C ARG A 97 15.64 5.26 -9.88
N ASP A 98 16.66 4.44 -9.61
CA ASP A 98 17.66 4.08 -10.61
C ASP A 98 17.06 3.23 -11.75
N LEU A 99 16.01 2.46 -11.44
CA LEU A 99 15.30 1.61 -12.40
C LEU A 99 14.11 2.29 -13.07
N LYS A 100 13.81 3.56 -12.78
CA LYS A 100 12.57 4.23 -13.21
C LYS A 100 12.34 4.22 -14.73
N GLU A 101 13.42 4.35 -15.51
CA GLU A 101 13.37 4.42 -16.98
C GLU A 101 13.75 3.09 -17.65
N VAL A 102 13.97 2.04 -16.86
CA VAL A 102 14.34 0.70 -17.35
C VAL A 102 13.05 -0.05 -17.71
N SER A 103 13.04 -0.74 -18.84
CA SER A 103 11.91 -1.60 -19.24
C SER A 103 11.80 -2.82 -18.33
N ASP A 104 10.59 -3.37 -18.22
CA ASP A 104 10.35 -4.65 -17.56
C ASP A 104 10.88 -5.85 -18.38
N GLU A 105 11.32 -5.62 -19.63
CA GLU A 105 12.08 -6.53 -20.50
C GLU A 105 13.59 -6.39 -20.29
#